data_AF-A0A832E7J7-F1
#
_entry.id   AF-A0A832E7J7-F1
#
_cell.length_a   1.000
_cell.length_b   1.000
_cell.length_c   1.000
_cell.angle_alpha   90.00
_cell.angle_beta   90.00
_cell.angle_gamma   90.00
#
_symmetry.space_group_name_H-M   'P 1'
#
loop_
_entity.id
_entity.type
_entity.pdbx_description
1 polymer ?
#
loop_
_entity_poly.entity_id
_entity_poly.type
_entity_poly.pdbx_seq_one_letter_code
_entity_poly.pdbx_strand_id
1 'polypeptide(L)'
;MADSQDTTLALLGIAATKKPVDLECPPENVMSAFIENRIDSKTRLMMLSHVNSCEDCYQTWETLSVFMAQHQQNKKASQQQNIIAKAGFLQRLGEWFNSGFSWQTALPGIALASLAIALVVNIPHSLYKSTITNPSVVAATTLDADTLAQSIQQLPVPWEHQALGFSKTSYSVPAKAVGAGIWSARNALMSSTDSLPDPLVITPEVDLQNSPYSKYFEFGQWTLDAWILTNVDHVKPAQWALLSQSLNIIKTGLKQHQKSEPEATIALQIIDKMKPSLDRLSQKQDPSAQKSLSREIRLGLQKLFL
;
A
#
# COMPACT_ATOMS: atom_id res chain seq x y z
N MET A 1 5.09 19.54 -13.82
CA MET A 1 4.29 19.62 -12.59
C MET A 1 2.94 19.02 -12.91
N ALA A 2 2.77 17.72 -12.65
CA ALA A 2 1.47 17.05 -12.82
C ALA A 2 0.56 17.48 -11.67
N ASP A 3 -0.71 17.70 -11.99
CA ASP A 3 -1.72 18.22 -11.08
C ASP A 3 -2.03 17.19 -9.97
N SER A 4 -2.17 17.63 -8.71
CA SER A 4 -2.26 16.70 -7.54
C SER A 4 -3.49 15.79 -7.58
N GLN A 5 -4.52 16.20 -8.35
CA GLN A 5 -5.72 15.41 -8.61
C GLN A 5 -5.47 14.22 -9.55
N ASP A 6 -4.58 14.35 -10.54
CA ASP A 6 -4.22 13.26 -11.45
C ASP A 6 -3.44 12.17 -10.71
N THR A 7 -2.59 12.56 -9.75
CA THR A 7 -1.89 11.63 -8.87
C THR A 7 -2.87 10.88 -7.97
N THR A 8 -3.88 11.56 -7.42
CA THR A 8 -4.88 10.94 -6.53
C THR A 8 -5.81 9.98 -7.28
N LEU A 9 -6.16 10.30 -8.54
CA LEU A 9 -6.91 9.41 -9.43
C LEU A 9 -6.06 8.23 -9.90
N ALA A 10 -4.78 8.42 -10.18
CA ALA A 10 -3.81 7.35 -10.43
C ALA A 10 -3.72 6.37 -9.23
N LEU A 11 -3.73 6.91 -8.01
CA LEU A 11 -3.62 6.15 -6.75
C LEU A 11 -4.88 5.33 -6.42
N LEU A 12 -6.07 5.81 -6.74
CA LEU A 12 -7.32 5.06 -6.51
C LEU A 12 -7.49 3.86 -7.45
N GLY A 13 -6.79 3.88 -8.57
CA GLY A 13 -6.92 2.85 -9.57
C GLY A 13 -6.05 1.63 -9.42
N ILE A 14 -4.83 1.81 -8.93
CA ILE A 14 -3.92 0.70 -8.67
C ILE A 14 -4.51 -0.20 -7.56
N ALA A 15 -5.28 0.36 -6.64
CA ALA A 15 -6.00 -0.40 -5.61
C ALA A 15 -7.25 -1.16 -6.14
N ALA A 16 -7.72 -0.87 -7.36
CA ALA A 16 -8.98 -1.40 -7.91
C ALA A 16 -8.81 -2.58 -8.88
N THR A 17 -7.58 -2.92 -9.28
CA THR A 17 -7.30 -3.96 -10.28
C THR A 17 -7.25 -5.34 -9.63
N LYS A 18 -8.42 -5.98 -9.61
CA LYS A 18 -8.73 -7.23 -8.88
C LYS A 18 -8.13 -8.53 -9.43
N LYS A 19 -7.27 -8.52 -10.45
CA LYS A 19 -6.70 -9.75 -11.03
C LYS A 19 -5.16 -9.69 -11.07
N PRO A 20 -4.44 -10.78 -10.71
CA PRO A 20 -3.06 -10.91 -11.15
C PRO A 20 -3.07 -10.77 -12.68
N VAL A 21 -2.21 -9.89 -13.19
CA VAL A 21 -2.05 -9.68 -14.62
C VAL A 21 -1.38 -10.95 -15.13
N ASP A 22 -2.16 -11.82 -15.76
CA ASP A 22 -1.60 -12.74 -16.75
C ASP A 22 -0.85 -11.87 -17.77
N LEU A 23 0.43 -12.19 -17.95
CA LEU A 23 1.48 -11.43 -18.64
C LEU A 23 1.29 -11.31 -20.16
N GLU A 24 0.07 -11.14 -20.65
CA GLU A 24 -0.14 -10.75 -22.05
C GLU A 24 -0.16 -9.23 -22.15
N CYS A 25 0.69 -8.69 -23.04
CA CYS A 25 0.67 -7.27 -23.38
C CYS A 25 -0.72 -6.89 -23.89
N PRO A 26 -1.28 -5.74 -23.46
CA PRO A 26 -2.56 -5.27 -23.96
C PRO A 26 -2.50 -5.10 -25.48
N PRO A 27 -3.60 -5.38 -26.19
CA PRO A 27 -3.63 -5.19 -27.63
C PRO A 27 -3.40 -3.71 -27.98
N GLU A 28 -2.75 -3.48 -29.12
CA GLU A 28 -2.23 -2.16 -29.54
C GLU A 28 -3.30 -1.06 -29.52
N ASN A 29 -4.54 -1.38 -29.89
CA ASN A 29 -5.67 -0.45 -29.87
C ASN A 29 -6.00 0.07 -28.45
N VAL A 30 -5.82 -0.75 -27.41
CA VAL A 30 -6.02 -0.34 -26.02
C VAL A 30 -4.86 0.53 -25.55
N MET A 31 -3.62 0.23 -25.98
CA MET A 31 -2.44 1.06 -25.70
C MET A 31 -2.55 2.45 -26.34
N SER A 32 -2.96 2.54 -27.61
CA SER A 32 -3.17 3.82 -28.28
C SER A 32 -4.29 4.63 -27.62
N ALA A 33 -5.41 3.98 -27.26
CA ALA A 33 -6.51 4.65 -26.58
C ALA A 33 -6.11 5.14 -25.18
N PHE A 34 -5.22 4.42 -24.48
CA PHE A 34 -4.65 4.85 -23.20
C PHE A 34 -3.81 6.12 -23.35
N ILE A 35 -2.89 6.13 -24.30
CA ILE A 35 -1.96 7.23 -24.55
C ILE A 35 -2.71 8.51 -24.96
N GLU A 36 -3.77 8.37 -25.76
CA GLU A 36 -4.62 9.48 -26.18
C GLU A 36 -5.66 9.89 -25.13
N ASN A 37 -5.65 9.28 -23.93
CA ASN A 37 -6.61 9.52 -22.87
C ASN A 37 -8.08 9.31 -23.31
N ARG A 38 -8.32 8.32 -24.16
CA ARG A 38 -9.65 7.93 -24.68
C ARG A 38 -10.26 6.71 -23.97
N ILE A 39 -9.63 6.20 -22.92
CA ILE A 39 -10.15 5.10 -22.13
C ILE A 39 -10.76 5.59 -20.81
N ASP A 40 -11.66 4.79 -20.25
CA ASP A 40 -12.26 5.06 -18.96
C ASP A 40 -11.22 5.04 -17.83
N SER A 41 -11.55 5.71 -16.71
CA SER A 41 -10.65 5.84 -15.57
C SER A 41 -10.18 4.49 -15.04
N LYS A 42 -11.05 3.47 -14.95
CA LYS A 42 -10.67 2.16 -14.42
C LYS A 42 -9.67 1.45 -15.34
N THR A 43 -9.90 1.46 -16.65
CA THR A 43 -8.98 0.85 -17.63
C THR A 43 -7.67 1.60 -17.69
N ARG A 44 -7.69 2.93 -17.56
CA ARG A 44 -6.49 3.77 -17.46
C ARG A 44 -5.55 3.32 -16.35
N LEU A 45 -6.12 2.90 -15.24
CA LEU A 45 -5.38 2.54 -14.05
C LEU A 45 -4.80 1.12 -14.15
N MET A 46 -5.54 0.21 -14.80
CA MET A 46 -4.99 -1.09 -15.23
C MET A 46 -3.80 -0.92 -16.16
N MET A 47 -3.92 -0.02 -17.14
CA MET A 47 -2.83 0.27 -18.09
C MET A 47 -1.62 0.87 -17.40
N LEU A 48 -1.78 1.84 -16.49
CA LEU A 48 -0.67 2.40 -15.71
C LEU A 48 0.06 1.33 -14.89
N SER A 49 -0.68 0.46 -14.20
CA SER A 49 -0.08 -0.63 -13.43
C SER A 49 0.67 -1.62 -14.33
N HIS A 50 0.11 -1.94 -15.50
CA HIS A 50 0.73 -2.84 -16.48
C HIS A 50 2.01 -2.22 -17.07
N VAL A 51 1.92 -0.98 -17.56
CA VAL A 51 3.05 -0.24 -18.14
C VAL A 51 4.20 -0.09 -17.13
N ASN A 52 3.90 0.12 -15.85
CA ASN A 52 4.93 0.21 -14.81
C ASN A 52 5.64 -1.15 -14.51
N SER A 53 5.05 -2.26 -14.95
CA SER A 53 5.53 -3.62 -14.67
C SER A 53 6.04 -4.37 -15.92
N CYS A 54 5.77 -3.86 -17.13
CA CYS A 54 6.13 -4.48 -18.40
C CYS A 54 7.04 -3.55 -19.22
N GLU A 55 8.27 -3.97 -19.46
CA GLU A 55 9.31 -3.19 -20.14
C GLU A 55 8.93 -2.79 -21.56
N ASP A 56 8.42 -3.73 -22.36
CA ASP A 56 8.00 -3.48 -23.75
C ASP A 56 6.87 -2.43 -23.83
N CYS A 57 5.89 -2.54 -22.92
CA CYS A 57 4.80 -1.58 -22.83
C CYS A 57 5.26 -0.20 -22.35
N TYR A 58 6.25 -0.15 -21.47
CA TYR A 58 6.87 1.10 -21.03
C TYR A 58 7.62 1.80 -22.15
N GLN A 59 8.48 1.10 -22.88
CA GLN A 59 9.22 1.67 -24.02
C GLN A 59 8.27 2.17 -25.12
N THR A 60 7.21 1.41 -25.38
CA THR A 60 6.15 1.80 -26.34
C THR A 60 5.44 3.08 -25.90
N TRP A 61 5.04 3.16 -24.62
CA TRP A 61 4.42 4.34 -24.04
C TRP A 61 5.35 5.56 -24.10
N GLU A 62 6.62 5.40 -23.73
CA GLU A 62 7.61 6.49 -23.74
C GLU A 62 7.78 7.04 -25.15
N THR A 63 8.02 6.18 -26.14
CA THR A 63 8.19 6.55 -27.55
C THR A 63 6.98 7.32 -28.09
N LEU A 64 5.77 6.81 -27.82
CA LEU A 64 4.53 7.43 -28.28
C LEU A 64 4.20 8.74 -27.53
N SER A 65 4.54 8.83 -26.24
CA SER A 65 4.33 10.03 -25.44
C SER A 65 5.15 11.22 -25.95
N VAL A 66 6.41 10.97 -26.38
CA VAL A 66 7.28 11.98 -27.00
C VAL A 66 6.69 12.45 -28.34
N PHE A 67 6.22 11.52 -29.17
CA PHE A 67 5.60 11.85 -30.45
C PHE A 67 4.32 12.69 -30.29
N MET A 68 3.47 12.33 -29.32
CA MET A 68 2.26 13.09 -29.00
C MET A 68 2.57 14.48 -28.45
N ALA A 69 3.60 14.62 -27.60
CA ALA A 69 4.03 15.90 -27.06
C ALA A 69 4.47 16.86 -28.19
N GLN A 70 5.23 16.36 -29.17
CA GLN A 70 5.61 17.13 -30.36
C GLN A 70 4.40 17.55 -31.20
N HIS A 71 3.44 16.64 -31.43
CA HIS A 71 2.22 16.97 -32.16
C HIS A 71 1.31 17.97 -31.42
N GLN A 72 1.24 17.91 -30.09
CA GLN A 72 0.47 18.88 -29.29
C GLN A 72 1.12 20.26 -29.25
N GLN A 73 2.44 20.36 -29.22
CA GLN A 73 3.15 21.65 -29.33
C GLN A 73 2.85 22.33 -30.67
N ASN A 74 2.83 21.57 -31.77
CA ASN A 74 2.46 22.08 -33.09
C ASN A 74 1.01 22.58 -33.16
N LYS A 75 0.08 21.94 -32.44
CA LYS A 75 -1.31 22.40 -32.34
C LYS A 75 -1.48 23.65 -31.47
N LYS A 76 -0.77 23.74 -30.34
CA LYS A 76 -0.85 24.90 -29.44
C LYS A 76 -0.30 26.20 -30.06
N ALA A 77 0.69 26.11 -30.96
CA ALA A 77 1.16 27.25 -31.74
C ALA A 77 0.08 27.87 -32.65
N SER A 78 -0.95 27.10 -33.03
CA SER A 78 -2.07 27.56 -33.88
C SER A 78 -3.28 28.08 -33.09
N GLN A 79 -3.38 27.81 -31.80
CA GLN A 79 -4.56 28.10 -30.98
C GLN A 79 -4.39 29.31 -30.03
N GLN A 80 -3.18 29.87 -29.96
CA GLN A 80 -2.84 31.02 -29.11
C GLN A 80 -3.49 32.35 -29.57
N GLN A 81 -4.12 32.38 -30.74
CA GLN A 81 -4.87 33.55 -31.24
C GLN A 81 -6.30 33.68 -30.66
N ASN A 82 -6.84 32.66 -29.98
CA ASN A 82 -8.23 32.66 -29.49
C ASN A 82 -8.40 32.83 -27.96
N ILE A 83 -7.32 33.06 -27.20
CA ILE A 83 -7.37 33.11 -25.72
C ILE A 83 -7.56 34.53 -25.13
N ILE A 84 -7.54 35.59 -25.94
CA ILE A 84 -7.75 36.97 -25.43
C ILE A 84 -9.23 37.24 -25.05
N ALA A 85 -10.20 36.41 -25.47
CA ALA A 85 -11.63 36.68 -25.25
C ALA A 85 -12.25 36.07 -23.97
N LYS A 86 -11.56 35.19 -23.22
CA LYS A 86 -12.15 34.48 -22.06
C LYS A 86 -11.67 34.93 -20.67
N ALA A 87 -10.78 35.91 -20.60
CA ALA A 87 -10.29 36.45 -19.33
C ALA A 87 -11.36 37.26 -18.54
N GLY A 88 -12.41 37.76 -19.20
CA GLY A 88 -13.44 38.60 -18.55
C GLY A 88 -14.50 37.85 -17.73
N PHE A 89 -14.66 36.54 -17.91
CA PHE A 89 -15.74 35.78 -17.25
C PHE A 89 -15.34 35.25 -15.86
N LEU A 90 -14.08 34.86 -15.68
CA LEU A 90 -13.58 34.34 -14.39
C LEU A 90 -13.38 35.45 -13.34
N GLN A 91 -13.14 36.69 -13.77
CA GLN A 91 -12.99 37.81 -12.87
C GLN A 91 -14.30 38.19 -12.16
N ARG A 92 -15.46 37.87 -12.74
CA ARG A 92 -16.79 38.11 -12.15
C ARG A 92 -17.28 37.01 -11.20
N LEU A 93 -16.70 35.82 -11.25
CA LEU A 93 -17.06 34.71 -10.33
C LEU A 93 -16.31 34.79 -8.99
N GLY A 94 -15.15 35.46 -8.95
CA GLY A 94 -14.39 35.69 -7.72
C GLY A 94 -15.05 36.67 -6.75
N GLU A 95 -15.88 37.60 -7.25
CA GLU A 95 -16.60 38.57 -6.41
C GLU A 95 -17.80 37.93 -5.70
N TRP A 96 -18.39 36.86 -6.24
CA TRP A 96 -19.58 36.21 -5.67
C TRP A 96 -19.26 35.31 -4.46
N PHE A 97 -18.06 34.72 -4.41
CA PHE A 97 -17.64 33.88 -3.28
C PHE A 97 -17.12 34.68 -2.07
N ASN A 98 -16.79 35.96 -2.24
CA ASN A 98 -16.25 36.79 -1.16
C ASN A 98 -17.34 37.55 -0.37
N SER A 99 -18.61 37.44 -0.77
CA SER A 99 -19.73 38.08 -0.08
C SER A 99 -20.73 37.03 0.45
N GLY A 100 -20.52 36.54 1.67
CA GLY A 100 -21.67 36.11 2.50
C GLY A 100 -21.78 34.65 2.92
N PHE A 101 -20.68 33.91 3.15
CA PHE A 101 -20.76 32.61 3.85
C PHE A 101 -20.03 32.65 5.20
N SER A 102 -20.67 33.21 6.22
CA SER A 102 -20.16 33.26 7.59
C SER A 102 -20.42 31.94 8.32
N TRP A 103 -19.38 31.11 8.51
CA TRP A 103 -19.38 29.89 9.34
C TRP A 103 -19.40 30.19 10.86
N GLN A 104 -20.36 30.96 11.34
CA GLN A 104 -20.41 31.35 12.77
C GLN A 104 -21.59 30.80 13.57
N THR A 105 -22.24 29.71 13.14
CA THR A 105 -23.30 29.10 13.95
C THR A 105 -23.25 27.57 13.97
N ALA A 106 -22.48 27.01 14.91
CA ALA A 106 -22.84 25.73 15.56
C ALA A 106 -22.13 25.63 16.94
N LEU A 107 -22.96 25.55 17.95
CA LEU A 107 -22.71 25.64 19.40
C LEU A 107 -21.92 24.47 20.02
N PRO A 108 -21.46 24.63 21.28
CA PRO A 108 -20.57 23.73 22.00
C PRO A 108 -21.32 22.58 22.69
N GLY A 109 -20.61 21.47 22.94
CA GLY A 109 -21.06 20.48 23.92
C GLY A 109 -20.67 19.04 23.63
N ILE A 110 -19.43 18.64 23.95
CA ILE A 110 -19.11 17.27 24.35
C ILE A 110 -17.98 17.33 25.41
N ALA A 111 -18.35 17.68 26.63
CA ALA A 111 -17.64 17.25 27.83
C ALA A 111 -18.49 16.12 28.44
N LEU A 112 -17.85 15.05 28.92
CA LEU A 112 -18.42 13.80 29.49
C LEU A 112 -18.39 12.56 28.57
N ALA A 113 -17.20 12.14 28.14
CA ALA A 113 -16.96 10.75 27.69
C ALA A 113 -15.51 10.27 27.91
N SER A 114 -14.79 10.81 28.90
CA SER A 114 -13.36 10.55 29.13
C SER A 114 -13.04 9.82 30.43
N LEU A 115 -14.00 9.10 31.04
CA LEU A 115 -13.79 8.41 32.33
C LEU A 115 -14.31 6.97 32.41
N ALA A 116 -14.36 6.23 31.29
CA ALA A 116 -14.76 4.81 31.30
C ALA A 116 -13.87 3.89 30.44
N ILE A 117 -12.62 4.30 30.14
CA ILE A 117 -11.63 3.46 29.42
C ILE A 117 -10.34 3.28 30.26
N ALA A 118 -10.38 3.57 31.56
CA ALA A 118 -9.22 3.45 32.44
C ALA A 118 -9.17 2.15 33.28
N LEU A 119 -10.10 1.19 33.07
CA LEU A 119 -10.31 0.10 34.04
C LEU A 119 -10.45 -1.32 33.43
N VAL A 120 -9.82 -1.58 32.26
CA VAL A 120 -9.82 -2.94 31.66
C VAL A 120 -8.42 -3.50 31.35
N VAL A 121 -7.32 -2.77 31.56
CA VAL A 121 -5.98 -3.33 31.29
C VAL A 121 -5.04 -3.13 32.46
N ASN A 122 -5.24 -3.93 33.50
CA ASN A 122 -4.19 -4.23 34.46
C ASN A 122 -3.94 -5.74 34.46
N ILE A 123 -3.58 -6.27 33.29
CA ILE A 123 -2.98 -7.59 33.15
C ILE A 123 -1.46 -7.39 33.22
N PRO A 124 -0.75 -8.03 34.15
CA PRO A 124 0.68 -7.80 34.34
C PRO A 124 1.47 -8.13 33.06
N HIS A 125 2.04 -7.10 32.45
CA HIS A 125 2.86 -7.16 31.22
C HIS A 125 4.16 -7.98 31.38
N SER A 126 4.52 -8.42 32.59
CA SER A 126 5.77 -9.12 32.87
C SER A 126 5.74 -10.63 32.57
N LEU A 127 4.58 -11.24 32.35
CA LEU A 127 4.46 -12.69 32.08
C LEU A 127 4.27 -13.05 30.60
N TYR A 128 4.12 -12.08 29.70
CA TYR A 128 3.87 -12.33 28.28
C TYR A 128 5.10 -12.09 27.38
N LYS A 129 6.22 -11.67 27.96
CA LYS A 129 7.40 -11.22 27.21
C LYS A 129 8.33 -12.34 26.71
N SER A 130 8.10 -13.61 27.08
CA SER A 130 9.04 -14.70 26.74
C SER A 130 8.48 -15.79 25.82
N THR A 131 7.19 -15.78 25.50
CA THR A 131 6.60 -16.90 24.74
C THR A 131 5.43 -16.47 23.84
N ILE A 132 5.47 -15.25 23.29
CA ILE A 132 4.79 -15.06 22.00
C ILE A 132 5.68 -15.80 21.01
N THR A 133 5.33 -17.04 20.71
CA THR A 133 5.88 -17.77 19.57
C THR A 133 5.88 -16.80 18.40
N ASN A 134 7.09 -16.43 17.96
CA ASN A 134 7.29 -15.57 16.81
C ASN A 134 6.42 -16.14 15.68
N PRO A 135 5.45 -15.40 15.11
CA PRO A 135 4.53 -15.94 14.12
C PRO A 135 5.27 -16.60 12.94
N SER A 136 6.50 -16.19 12.67
CA SER A 136 7.41 -16.84 11.72
C SER A 136 7.75 -18.29 12.06
N VAL A 137 7.87 -18.66 13.34
CA VAL A 137 8.06 -20.06 13.78
C VAL A 137 6.79 -20.87 13.52
N VAL A 138 5.62 -20.26 13.70
CA VAL A 138 4.33 -20.92 13.41
C VAL A 138 4.19 -21.19 11.91
N ALA A 139 4.57 -20.23 11.06
CA ALA A 139 4.58 -20.39 9.61
C ALA A 139 5.59 -21.45 9.13
N ALA A 140 6.82 -21.44 9.67
CA ALA A 140 7.87 -22.40 9.30
C ALA A 140 7.53 -23.86 9.67
N THR A 141 6.78 -24.06 10.76
CA THR A 141 6.40 -25.41 11.24
C THR A 141 5.15 -25.97 10.56
N THR A 142 4.42 -25.15 9.80
CA THR A 142 3.19 -25.57 9.10
C THR A 142 3.41 -26.10 7.70
N LEU A 143 4.56 -25.84 7.08
CA LEU A 143 4.85 -26.17 5.69
C LEU A 143 6.09 -27.06 5.58
N ASP A 144 6.11 -27.90 4.55
CA ASP A 144 7.37 -28.47 4.06
C ASP A 144 8.24 -27.37 3.42
N ALA A 145 9.54 -27.64 3.30
CA ALA A 145 10.51 -26.64 2.86
C ALA A 145 10.23 -26.10 1.45
N ASP A 146 9.75 -26.94 0.54
CA ASP A 146 9.50 -26.55 -0.85
C ASP A 146 8.26 -25.64 -0.95
N THR A 147 7.16 -26.02 -0.29
CA THR A 147 5.94 -25.19 -0.24
C THR A 147 6.20 -23.85 0.47
N LEU A 148 7.03 -23.85 1.52
CA LEU A 148 7.44 -22.62 2.19
C LEU A 148 8.23 -21.70 1.25
N ALA A 149 9.25 -22.23 0.57
CA ALA A 149 10.05 -21.48 -0.38
C ALA A 149 9.19 -20.90 -1.53
N GLN A 150 8.28 -21.70 -2.08
CA GLN A 150 7.37 -21.26 -3.13
C GLN A 150 6.43 -20.14 -2.63
N SER A 151 5.87 -20.29 -1.43
CA SER A 151 4.97 -19.28 -0.84
C SER A 151 5.68 -17.95 -0.61
N ILE A 152 6.94 -18.00 -0.15
CA ILE A 152 7.80 -16.82 0.05
C ILE A 152 8.06 -16.11 -1.29
N GLN A 153 8.42 -16.87 -2.33
CA GLN A 153 8.70 -16.31 -3.67
C GLN A 153 7.48 -15.68 -4.34
N GLN A 154 6.27 -16.12 -4.00
CA GLN A 154 5.03 -15.59 -4.57
C GLN A 154 4.55 -14.29 -3.93
N LEU A 155 5.15 -13.85 -2.80
CA LEU A 155 4.79 -12.56 -2.20
C LEU A 155 5.18 -11.43 -3.16
N PRO A 156 4.22 -10.61 -3.64
CA PRO A 156 4.56 -9.50 -4.53
C PRO A 156 5.24 -8.39 -3.73
N VAL A 157 6.56 -8.33 -3.85
CA VAL A 157 7.41 -7.35 -3.16
C VAL A 157 7.79 -6.23 -4.13
N PRO A 158 7.29 -4.99 -3.93
CA PRO A 158 7.41 -3.92 -4.93
C PRO A 158 8.83 -3.51 -5.31
N TRP A 159 9.83 -3.81 -4.46
CA TRP A 159 11.24 -3.45 -4.68
C TRP A 159 12.04 -4.50 -5.48
N GLU A 160 11.52 -5.71 -5.69
CA GLU A 160 12.23 -6.74 -6.49
C GLU A 160 11.96 -6.63 -7.99
N HIS A 161 10.90 -5.91 -8.37
CA HIS A 161 10.65 -5.56 -9.77
C HIS A 161 11.21 -4.17 -10.04
N GLN A 162 12.07 -4.07 -11.06
CA GLN A 162 12.64 -2.81 -11.51
C GLN A 162 11.51 -1.94 -12.03
N ALA A 163 11.02 -1.05 -11.17
CA ALA A 163 9.86 -0.26 -11.53
C ALA A 163 10.25 0.78 -12.59
N LEU A 164 9.54 0.73 -13.72
CA LEU A 164 9.88 1.47 -14.92
C LEU A 164 9.31 2.88 -14.82
N GLY A 165 10.17 3.86 -14.50
CA GLY A 165 9.95 5.31 -14.61
C GLY A 165 8.79 5.95 -13.81
N PHE A 166 7.83 5.18 -13.30
CA PHE A 166 6.65 5.66 -12.57
C PHE A 166 6.66 5.30 -11.09
N SER A 167 7.60 4.47 -10.64
CA SER A 167 7.89 4.32 -9.22
C SER A 167 8.54 5.58 -8.67
N LYS A 168 8.25 5.87 -7.40
CA LYS A 168 9.08 6.81 -6.65
C LYS A 168 10.53 6.30 -6.69
N THR A 169 11.45 7.17 -7.09
CA THR A 169 12.90 6.90 -7.07
C THR A 169 13.42 6.64 -5.65
N SER A 170 12.63 6.95 -4.62
CA SER A 170 12.91 6.62 -3.23
C SER A 170 11.62 6.36 -2.44
N TYR A 171 11.59 5.26 -1.70
CA TYR A 171 10.54 4.98 -0.71
C TYR A 171 10.76 5.84 0.55
N SER A 172 9.68 6.18 1.25
CA SER A 172 9.78 6.83 2.55
C SER A 172 10.38 5.90 3.61
N VAL A 173 10.95 6.46 4.68
CA VAL A 173 11.59 5.66 5.73
C VAL A 173 10.63 4.62 6.36
N PRO A 174 9.36 4.95 6.66
CA PRO A 174 8.39 3.95 7.11
C PRO A 174 8.15 2.81 6.11
N ALA A 175 8.01 3.12 4.82
CA ALA A 175 7.84 2.11 3.78
C ALA A 175 9.07 1.20 3.66
N LYS A 176 10.27 1.79 3.68
CA LYS A 176 11.53 1.03 3.74
C LYS A 176 11.59 0.12 4.95
N ALA A 177 11.12 0.56 6.12
CA ALA A 177 11.09 -0.24 7.34
C ALA A 177 10.14 -1.45 7.21
N VAL A 178 8.96 -1.27 6.59
CA VAL A 178 8.07 -2.40 6.24
C VAL A 178 8.80 -3.39 5.32
N GLY A 179 9.46 -2.90 4.28
CA GLY A 179 10.19 -3.75 3.33
C GLY A 179 11.34 -4.51 3.99
N ALA A 180 12.09 -3.84 4.87
CA ALA A 180 13.15 -4.44 5.67
C ALA A 180 12.61 -5.51 6.63
N GLY A 181 11.42 -5.31 7.19
CA GLY A 181 10.73 -6.33 7.99
C GLY A 181 10.42 -7.60 7.20
N ILE A 182 9.86 -7.44 5.99
CA ILE A 182 9.56 -8.55 5.06
C ILE A 182 10.86 -9.27 4.68
N TRP A 183 11.89 -8.53 4.28
CA TRP A 183 13.20 -9.08 3.93
C TRP A 183 13.84 -9.85 5.10
N SER A 184 13.82 -9.27 6.30
CA SER A 184 14.36 -9.90 7.50
C SER A 184 13.65 -11.21 7.83
N ALA A 185 12.32 -11.24 7.74
CA ALA A 185 11.55 -12.46 7.96
C ALA A 185 11.83 -13.51 6.87
N ARG A 186 11.95 -13.11 5.60
CA ARG A 186 12.33 -13.98 4.48
C ARG A 186 13.70 -14.64 4.72
N ASN A 187 14.71 -13.85 5.10
CA ASN A 187 16.05 -14.36 5.36
C ASN A 187 16.08 -15.29 6.58
N ALA A 188 15.34 -14.98 7.64
CA ALA A 188 15.24 -15.84 8.81
C ALA A 188 14.62 -17.21 8.47
N LEU A 189 13.57 -17.24 7.64
CA LEU A 189 12.90 -18.48 7.22
C LEU A 189 13.76 -19.30 6.25
N MET A 190 14.47 -18.65 5.34
CA MET A 190 15.33 -19.30 4.34
C MET A 190 16.75 -19.59 4.85
N SER A 191 17.07 -19.22 6.09
CA SER A 191 18.44 -19.24 6.63
C SER A 191 19.46 -18.51 5.73
N SER A 192 19.01 -17.45 5.03
CA SER A 192 19.88 -16.63 4.19
C SER A 192 20.56 -15.52 5.02
N THR A 193 21.75 -15.13 4.60
CA THR A 193 22.53 -14.02 5.18
C THR A 193 22.65 -12.83 4.23
N ASP A 194 21.82 -12.78 3.19
CA ASP A 194 21.85 -11.73 2.18
C ASP A 194 21.61 -10.34 2.80
N SER A 195 22.37 -9.36 2.32
CA SER A 195 22.21 -7.96 2.72
C SER A 195 20.87 -7.40 2.26
N LEU A 196 20.38 -6.37 2.96
CA LEU A 196 19.17 -5.66 2.59
C LEU A 196 19.32 -5.04 1.18
N PRO A 197 18.32 -5.17 0.27
CA PRO A 197 18.36 -4.55 -1.05
C PRO A 197 18.48 -3.02 -1.00
N ASP A 198 19.24 -2.44 -1.93
CA ASP A 198 19.51 -0.99 -2.00
C ASP A 198 18.28 -0.08 -1.85
N PRO A 199 17.11 -0.38 -2.48
CA PRO A 199 15.92 0.47 -2.34
C PRO A 199 15.39 0.56 -0.91
N LEU A 200 15.68 -0.44 -0.08
CA LEU A 200 15.22 -0.55 1.31
C LEU A 200 16.22 0.00 2.33
N VAL A 201 17.44 0.33 1.92
CA VAL A 201 18.46 0.89 2.81
C VAL A 201 17.98 2.26 3.31
N ILE A 202 17.80 2.38 4.63
CA ILE A 202 17.41 3.64 5.30
C ILE A 202 18.67 4.45 5.60
N THR A 203 19.58 3.85 6.37
CA THR A 203 20.98 4.23 6.60
C THR A 203 21.69 3.02 7.23
N PRO A 204 23.03 2.87 7.09
CA PRO A 204 23.75 1.67 7.56
C PRO A 204 23.69 1.41 9.08
N GLU A 205 23.33 2.42 9.88
CA GLU A 205 23.49 2.42 11.34
C GLU A 205 22.16 2.32 12.11
N VAL A 206 21.01 2.35 11.42
CA VAL A 206 19.72 2.34 12.11
C VAL A 206 19.34 0.91 12.48
N ASP A 207 19.41 0.60 13.78
CA ASP A 207 18.77 -0.57 14.35
C ASP A 207 17.23 -0.40 14.28
N LEU A 208 16.63 -0.96 13.25
CA LEU A 208 15.19 -0.81 12.99
C LEU A 208 14.33 -1.34 14.14
N GLN A 209 14.78 -2.37 14.85
CA GLN A 209 14.03 -2.98 15.95
C GLN A 209 13.90 -2.03 17.14
N ASN A 210 14.92 -1.21 17.38
CA ASN A 210 14.95 -0.23 18.47
C ASN A 210 14.71 1.22 18.00
N SER A 211 14.34 1.40 16.73
CA SER A 211 14.06 2.71 16.13
C SER A 211 12.60 3.17 16.31
N PRO A 212 12.29 4.46 16.04
CA PRO A 212 10.91 4.93 15.90
C PRO A 212 10.10 4.19 14.82
N TYR A 213 10.77 3.49 13.89
CA TYR A 213 10.14 2.75 12.80
C TYR A 213 9.92 1.26 13.12
N SER A 214 10.21 0.82 14.34
CA SER A 214 10.07 -0.57 14.79
C SER A 214 8.69 -1.17 14.50
N LYS A 215 7.61 -0.39 14.63
CA LYS A 215 6.25 -0.88 14.34
C LYS A 215 5.97 -1.09 12.86
N TYR A 216 6.63 -0.34 11.98
CA TYR A 216 6.57 -0.61 10.54
C TYR A 216 7.38 -1.86 10.18
N PHE A 217 8.54 -2.03 10.81
CA PHE A 217 9.35 -3.25 10.67
C PHE A 217 8.59 -4.50 11.13
N GLU A 218 8.00 -4.48 12.33
CA GLU A 218 7.14 -5.55 12.84
C GLU A 218 5.94 -5.81 11.90
N PHE A 219 5.34 -4.76 11.34
CA PHE A 219 4.26 -4.91 10.36
C PHE A 219 4.72 -5.63 9.09
N GLY A 220 5.94 -5.36 8.63
CA GLY A 220 6.57 -6.07 7.52
C GLY A 220 6.72 -7.57 7.81
N GLN A 221 7.29 -7.93 8.96
CA GLN A 221 7.45 -9.32 9.38
C GLN A 221 6.10 -10.03 9.47
N TRP A 222 5.13 -9.41 10.15
CA TRP A 222 3.77 -9.92 10.28
C TRP A 222 3.10 -10.16 8.92
N THR A 223 3.36 -9.28 7.94
CA THR A 223 2.78 -9.39 6.59
C THR A 223 3.27 -10.63 5.86
N LEU A 224 4.57 -10.98 5.98
CA LEU A 224 5.10 -12.20 5.40
C LEU A 224 4.51 -13.44 6.08
N ASP A 225 4.45 -13.45 7.41
CA ASP A 225 3.90 -14.58 8.16
C ASP A 225 2.42 -14.83 7.79
N ALA A 226 1.63 -13.76 7.74
CA ALA A 226 0.23 -13.82 7.31
C ALA A 226 0.10 -14.31 5.86
N TRP A 227 0.97 -13.85 4.96
CA TRP A 227 0.99 -14.31 3.58
C TRP A 227 1.27 -15.80 3.47
N ILE A 228 2.28 -16.31 4.17
CA ILE A 228 2.62 -17.74 4.17
C ILE A 228 1.41 -18.56 4.65
N LEU A 229 0.79 -18.19 5.77
CA LEU A 229 -0.39 -18.90 6.27
C LEU A 229 -1.58 -18.82 5.30
N THR A 230 -1.70 -17.77 4.47
CA THR A 230 -2.76 -17.72 3.45
C THR A 230 -2.57 -18.72 2.31
N ASN A 231 -1.39 -19.32 2.17
CA ASN A 231 -1.08 -20.35 1.17
C ASN A 231 -1.09 -21.78 1.75
N VAL A 232 -1.44 -21.96 3.03
CA VAL A 232 -1.56 -23.28 3.68
C VAL A 232 -3.03 -23.72 3.74
N ASP A 233 -3.36 -24.90 3.23
CA ASP A 233 -4.75 -25.38 3.18
C ASP A 233 -5.41 -25.53 4.56
N HIS A 234 -4.64 -25.93 5.56
CA HIS A 234 -5.13 -26.35 6.87
C HIS A 234 -4.46 -25.62 8.04
N VAL A 235 -4.66 -24.32 8.13
CA VAL A 235 -4.24 -23.51 9.29
C VAL A 235 -5.26 -23.65 10.42
N LYS A 236 -4.79 -23.87 11.65
CA LYS A 236 -5.66 -23.98 12.82
C LYS A 236 -6.16 -22.59 13.23
N PRO A 237 -7.43 -22.44 13.67
CA PRO A 237 -7.97 -21.16 14.14
C PRO A 237 -7.12 -20.46 15.22
N ALA A 238 -6.46 -21.22 16.10
CA ALA A 238 -5.55 -20.68 17.10
C ALA A 238 -4.35 -19.93 16.50
N GLN A 239 -3.83 -20.35 15.33
CA GLN A 239 -2.72 -19.68 14.65
C GLN A 239 -3.17 -18.34 14.05
N TRP A 240 -4.36 -18.31 13.47
CA TRP A 240 -4.99 -17.05 13.02
C TRP A 240 -5.26 -16.08 14.17
N ALA A 241 -5.66 -16.59 15.34
CA ALA A 241 -5.87 -15.78 16.53
C ALA A 241 -4.56 -15.12 17.02
N LEU A 242 -3.43 -15.84 16.96
CA LEU A 242 -2.11 -15.28 17.27
C LEU A 242 -1.71 -14.16 16.28
N LEU A 243 -1.97 -14.34 14.98
CA LEU A 243 -1.77 -13.27 14.00
C LEU A 243 -2.69 -12.08 14.25
N SER A 244 -3.96 -12.29 14.59
CA SER A 244 -4.88 -11.18 14.92
C SER A 244 -4.41 -10.42 16.16
N GLN A 245 -3.95 -11.12 17.20
CA GLN A 245 -3.41 -10.50 18.41
C GLN A 245 -2.18 -9.63 18.13
N SER A 246 -1.19 -10.16 17.41
CA SER A 246 0.01 -9.42 17.03
C SER A 246 -0.31 -8.21 16.15
N LEU A 247 -1.25 -8.34 15.20
CA LEU A 247 -1.72 -7.22 14.39
C LEU A 247 -2.35 -6.10 15.23
N ASN A 248 -3.09 -6.43 16.29
CA ASN A 248 -3.67 -5.43 17.18
C ASN A 248 -2.59 -4.67 17.99
N ILE A 249 -1.49 -5.34 18.36
CA ILE A 249 -0.33 -4.71 19.03
C ILE A 249 0.33 -3.72 18.07
N ILE A 250 0.63 -4.17 16.85
CA ILE A 250 1.22 -3.33 15.78
C ILE A 250 0.33 -2.12 15.50
N LYS A 251 -0.99 -2.33 15.35
CA LYS A 251 -1.98 -1.26 15.14
C LYS A 251 -1.94 -0.22 16.25
N THR A 252 -1.86 -0.66 17.50
CA THR A 252 -1.83 0.25 18.66
C THR A 252 -0.57 1.09 18.66
N GLY A 253 0.58 0.52 18.29
CA GLY A 253 1.83 1.25 18.09
C GLY A 253 1.71 2.29 16.96
N LEU A 254 1.25 1.88 15.77
CA LEU A 254 1.11 2.77 14.61
C LEU A 254 0.14 3.93 14.84
N LYS A 255 -0.88 3.77 15.69
CA LYS A 255 -1.78 4.87 16.08
C LYS A 255 -1.07 6.05 16.72
N GLN A 256 0.06 5.82 17.39
CA GLN A 256 0.86 6.89 18.00
C GLN A 256 1.46 7.82 16.93
N HIS A 257 1.69 7.30 15.72
CA HIS A 257 2.29 7.99 14.59
C HIS A 257 1.25 8.54 13.59
N GLN A 258 -0.03 8.19 13.74
CA GLN A 258 -1.08 8.50 12.76
C GLN A 258 -1.20 10.00 12.42
N LYS A 259 -0.96 10.88 13.40
CA LYS A 259 -1.09 12.33 13.22
C LYS A 259 0.12 12.96 12.53
N SER A 260 1.30 12.36 12.67
CA SER A 260 2.57 12.90 12.17
C SER A 260 3.00 12.29 10.85
N GLU A 261 2.54 11.07 10.54
CA GLU A 261 3.04 10.27 9.43
C GLU A 261 1.89 9.78 8.53
N PRO A 262 1.84 10.18 7.24
CA PRO A 262 0.81 9.70 6.32
C PRO A 262 0.86 8.19 6.11
N GLU A 263 2.04 7.58 6.17
CA GLU A 263 2.24 6.13 6.09
C GLU A 263 1.58 5.37 7.24
N ALA A 264 1.58 5.91 8.46
CA ALA A 264 0.85 5.32 9.59
C ALA A 264 -0.65 5.24 9.27
N THR A 265 -1.22 6.29 8.68
CA THR A 265 -2.62 6.30 8.25
C THR A 265 -2.88 5.24 7.18
N ILE A 266 -1.98 5.09 6.20
CA ILE A 266 -2.09 4.07 5.16
C ILE A 266 -2.02 2.66 5.77
N ALA A 267 -1.03 2.40 6.62
CA ALA A 267 -0.85 1.11 7.30
C ALA A 267 -2.07 0.76 8.16
N LEU A 268 -2.61 1.71 8.92
CA LEU A 268 -3.81 1.51 9.74
C LEU A 268 -5.04 1.17 8.88
N GLN A 269 -5.23 1.85 7.74
CA GLN A 269 -6.31 1.52 6.80
C GLN A 269 -6.17 0.11 6.21
N ILE A 270 -4.94 -0.33 5.97
CA ILE A 270 -4.65 -1.68 5.48
C ILE A 270 -5.00 -2.71 6.58
N ILE A 271 -4.54 -2.48 7.80
CA ILE A 271 -4.84 -3.32 8.97
C ILE A 271 -6.36 -3.43 9.18
N ASP A 272 -7.10 -2.32 9.09
CA ASP A 272 -8.55 -2.30 9.25
C ASP A 272 -9.28 -3.11 8.18
N LYS A 273 -8.73 -3.18 6.96
CA LYS A 273 -9.26 -4.03 5.90
C LYS A 273 -8.99 -5.51 6.14
N MET A 274 -7.84 -5.88 6.69
CA MET A 274 -7.48 -7.28 6.95
C MET A 274 -8.22 -7.88 8.15
N LYS A 275 -8.59 -7.04 9.13
CA LYS A 275 -9.16 -7.49 10.41
C LYS A 275 -10.40 -8.38 10.28
N PRO A 276 -11.42 -8.07 9.45
CA PRO A 276 -12.59 -8.93 9.29
C PRO A 276 -12.25 -10.34 8.79
N SER A 277 -11.30 -10.45 7.85
CA SER A 277 -10.82 -11.73 7.32
C SER A 277 -10.13 -12.55 8.42
N LEU A 278 -9.26 -11.92 9.22
CA LEU A 278 -8.57 -12.56 10.34
C LEU A 278 -9.51 -12.97 11.46
N ASP A 279 -10.46 -12.12 11.84
CA ASP A 279 -11.42 -12.43 12.91
C ASP A 279 -12.28 -13.65 12.53
N ARG A 280 -12.67 -13.77 11.25
CA ARG A 280 -13.38 -14.94 10.71
C ARG A 280 -12.52 -16.20 10.72
N LEU A 281 -11.27 -16.11 10.27
CA LEU A 281 -10.30 -17.21 10.26
C LEU A 281 -9.94 -17.70 11.67
N SER A 282 -9.93 -16.79 12.65
CA SER A 282 -9.67 -17.09 14.06
C SER A 282 -10.80 -17.88 14.73
N GLN A 283 -12.01 -17.86 14.16
CA GLN A 283 -13.14 -18.64 14.64
C GLN A 283 -13.23 -20.00 13.94
N LYS A 284 -13.00 -20.02 12.63
CA LYS A 284 -13.05 -21.23 11.81
C LYS A 284 -12.24 -21.07 10.54
N GLN A 285 -11.71 -22.17 10.03
CA GLN A 285 -11.05 -22.19 8.72
C GLN A 285 -12.08 -21.86 7.63
N ASP A 286 -11.80 -20.83 6.83
CA ASP A 286 -12.68 -20.34 5.78
C ASP A 286 -11.86 -19.95 4.54
N PRO A 287 -11.87 -20.76 3.46
CA PRO A 287 -11.07 -20.50 2.26
C PRO A 287 -11.38 -19.15 1.59
N SER A 288 -12.61 -18.64 1.72
CA SER A 288 -12.98 -17.35 1.16
C SER A 288 -12.36 -16.19 1.96
N ALA A 289 -12.34 -16.31 3.28
CA ALA A 289 -11.66 -15.34 4.15
C ALA A 289 -10.14 -15.37 3.92
N GLN A 290 -9.56 -16.55 3.73
CA GLN A 290 -8.12 -16.72 3.43
C GLN A 290 -7.73 -16.06 2.11
N LYS A 291 -8.50 -16.29 1.03
CA LYS A 291 -8.32 -15.59 -0.26
C LYS A 291 -8.50 -14.08 -0.14
N SER A 292 -9.44 -13.63 0.70
CA SER A 292 -9.66 -12.20 0.94
C SER A 292 -8.47 -11.56 1.65
N LEU A 293 -7.93 -12.22 2.68
CA LEU A 293 -6.74 -11.78 3.40
C LEU A 293 -5.51 -11.69 2.49
N SER A 294 -5.23 -12.73 1.69
CA SER A 294 -4.15 -12.71 0.70
C SER A 294 -4.27 -11.53 -0.27
N ARG A 295 -5.50 -11.26 -0.75
CA ARG A 295 -5.78 -10.10 -1.62
C ARG A 295 -5.51 -8.78 -0.90
N GLU A 296 -5.95 -8.65 0.34
CA GLU A 296 -5.79 -7.45 1.17
C GLU A 296 -4.32 -7.17 1.48
N ILE A 297 -3.53 -8.21 1.75
CA ILE A 297 -2.06 -8.12 1.90
C ILE A 297 -1.43 -7.55 0.62
N ARG A 298 -1.71 -8.15 -0.53
CA ARG A 298 -1.15 -7.70 -1.82
C ARG A 298 -1.48 -6.24 -2.11
N LEU A 299 -2.76 -5.86 -1.98
CA LEU A 299 -3.20 -4.49 -2.23
C LEU A 299 -2.61 -3.51 -1.20
N GLY A 300 -2.42 -3.95 0.04
CA GLY A 300 -1.81 -3.16 1.09
C GLY A 300 -0.33 -2.86 0.82
N LEU A 301 0.44 -3.88 0.42
CA LEU A 301 1.83 -3.70 0.02
C LEU A 301 1.95 -2.77 -1.18
N GLN A 302 1.15 -2.96 -2.23
CA GLN A 302 1.13 -2.03 -3.35
C GLN A 302 0.87 -0.59 -2.89
N LYS A 303 -0.12 -0.37 -2.02
CA LYS A 303 -0.45 0.98 -1.54
C LYS A 303 0.66 1.62 -0.68
N LEU A 304 1.43 0.84 0.07
CA LEU A 304 2.50 1.37 0.93
C LEU A 304 3.75 1.80 0.16
N PHE A 305 4.01 1.17 -0.99
CA PHE A 305 5.21 1.41 -1.79
C PHE A 305 4.95 2.27 -3.05
N LEU A 306 3.76 2.88 -3.16
CA LEU A 306 3.41 3.85 -4.20
C LEU A 306 3.51 5.29 -3.69
#